data_AF-A0A7S3SHQ3-F1
#
_entry.id   AF-A0A7S3SHQ3-F1
#
_cell.length_a   1.000
_cell.length_b   1.000
_cell.length_c   1.000
_cell.angle_alpha   90.00
_cell.angle_beta   90.00
_cell.angle_gamma   90.00
#
_symmetry.space_group_name_H-M   'P 1'
#
loop_
_entity.id
_entity.type
_entity.pdbx_description
1 polymer ?
#
loop_
_entity_poly.entity_id
_entity_poly.type
_entity_poly.pdbx_seq_one_letter_code
_entity_poly.pdbx_strand_id
1 'polypeptide(L)'
;LVQELGFPVVLKPLKGTGGMGVTKAATWREAEAAVQHLFEREYGLAVSPYKHIVDEYRCFCLDGKVEFVYRKIRSHLLGDGVQTVAGLVAGKMAAVSPAEVAELGACVAELPPEEL
;
A
#
# COMPACT_ATOMS: atom_id res chain seq x y z
N LEU A 1 7.39 22.89 -10.68
CA LEU A 1 6.70 21.69 -10.16
C LEU A 1 5.90 21.95 -8.87
N VAL A 2 6.50 21.97 -7.66
CA VAL A 2 5.71 22.09 -6.41
C VAL A 2 4.93 23.42 -6.32
N GLN A 3 5.49 24.53 -6.82
CA GLN A 3 4.79 25.82 -6.93
C GLN A 3 3.55 25.73 -7.84
N GLU A 4 3.58 24.92 -8.89
CA GLU A 4 2.48 24.76 -9.84
C GLU A 4 1.41 23.80 -9.29
N LEU A 5 1.82 22.75 -8.57
CA LEU A 5 0.89 21.78 -7.98
C LEU A 5 0.13 22.35 -6.78
N GLY A 6 0.75 23.25 -6.01
CA GLY A 6 0.22 23.71 -4.74
C GLY A 6 0.25 22.62 -3.65
N PHE A 7 0.08 23.03 -2.40
CA PHE A 7 0.06 22.11 -1.26
C PHE A 7 -1.36 21.64 -0.92
N PRO A 8 -1.52 20.43 -0.34
CA PRO A 8 -0.46 19.47 -0.03
C PRO A 8 0.00 18.63 -1.22
N VAL A 9 1.27 18.23 -1.22
CA VAL A 9 1.88 17.31 -2.20
C VAL A 9 2.31 16.01 -1.54
N VAL A 10 2.46 14.97 -2.34
CA VAL A 10 3.05 13.68 -1.96
C VAL A 10 4.36 13.51 -2.71
N LEU A 11 5.44 13.23 -1.99
CA LEU A 11 6.74 12.87 -2.53
C LEU A 11 6.96 11.37 -2.27
N LYS A 12 7.43 10.64 -3.28
CA LYS A 12 7.72 9.21 -3.15
C LYS A 12 8.97 8.84 -3.95
N PRO A 13 9.72 7.81 -3.52
CA PRO A 13 10.81 7.26 -4.33
C PRO A 13 10.27 6.71 -5.66
N LEU A 14 11.13 6.67 -6.69
CA LEU A 14 10.76 6.10 -7.99
C LEU A 14 10.55 4.58 -7.93
N LYS A 15 11.26 3.90 -7.02
CA LYS A 15 11.19 2.46 -6.80
C LYS A 15 10.88 2.17 -5.34
N GLY A 16 10.44 0.95 -5.05
CA GLY A 16 10.14 0.49 -3.70
C GLY A 16 8.75 -0.11 -3.56
N THR A 17 8.45 -0.56 -2.34
CA THR A 17 7.19 -1.25 -2.00
C THR A 17 6.68 -0.80 -0.63
N GLY A 18 5.43 -1.15 -0.31
CA GLY A 18 4.83 -0.92 1.00
C GLY A 18 4.54 0.54 1.37
N GLY A 19 4.83 1.50 0.50
CA GLY A 19 4.73 2.93 0.82
C GLY A 19 5.91 3.47 1.63
N MET A 20 7.02 2.73 1.69
CA MET A 20 8.26 3.19 2.32
C MET A 20 8.79 4.44 1.62
N GLY A 21 9.21 5.44 2.40
CA GLY A 21 9.72 6.71 1.88
C GLY A 21 8.65 7.63 1.27
N VAL A 22 7.36 7.30 1.37
CA VAL A 22 6.28 8.18 0.89
C VAL A 22 5.99 9.24 1.96
N THR A 23 6.12 10.52 1.59
CA THR A 23 5.87 11.65 2.50
C THR A 23 4.78 12.56 1.94
N LYS A 24 3.78 12.90 2.76
CA LYS A 24 2.85 14.00 2.50
C LYS A 24 3.44 15.28 3.09
N ALA A 25 3.63 16.29 2.25
CA ALA A 25 4.10 17.62 2.65
C ALA A 25 2.99 18.65 2.45
N ALA A 26 2.69 19.43 3.48
CA ALA A 26 1.77 20.56 3.46
C ALA A 26 2.49 21.91 3.34
N THR A 27 3.81 21.93 3.50
CA THR A 27 4.62 23.15 3.43
C THR A 27 5.91 22.93 2.63
N TRP A 28 6.54 24.02 2.21
CA TRP A 28 7.85 24.00 1.55
C TRP A 28 8.93 23.32 2.38
N ARG A 29 8.97 23.63 3.68
CA ARG A 29 9.94 23.04 4.60
C ARG A 29 9.78 21.51 4.70
N GLU A 30 8.54 21.03 4.75
CA GLU A 30 8.28 19.58 4.76
C GLU A 30 8.67 18.92 3.43
N ALA A 31 8.38 19.58 2.30
CA ALA A 31 8.77 19.08 0.99
C ALA A 31 10.30 19.01 0.85
N GLU A 32 11.02 20.05 1.27
CA GLU A 32 12.48 20.10 1.26
C GLU A 32 13.10 18.99 2.13
N ALA A 33 12.59 18.80 3.35
CA ALA A 33 13.04 17.73 4.23
C ALA A 33 12.82 16.34 3.61
N ALA A 34 11.66 16.11 2.96
CA ALA A 34 11.37 14.86 2.27
C ALA A 34 12.30 14.63 1.06
N VAL A 35 12.61 15.69 0.31
CA VAL A 35 13.56 15.67 -0.81
C VAL A 35 14.95 15.27 -0.32
N GLN A 36 15.46 15.94 0.72
CA GLN A 36 16.79 15.65 1.28
C GLN A 36 16.86 14.20 1.76
N HIS A 37 15.87 13.75 2.52
CA HIS A 37 15.82 12.37 3.02
C HIS A 37 15.81 11.32 1.90
N LEU A 38 15.06 11.55 0.82
CA LEU A 38 14.98 10.61 -0.29
C LEU A 38 16.27 10.55 -1.10
N PHE A 39 16.91 11.70 -1.35
CA PHE A 39 18.14 11.78 -2.13
C PHE A 39 19.38 11.21 -1.42
N GLU A 40 19.31 10.88 -0.13
CA GLU A 40 20.34 10.08 0.54
C GLU A 40 20.47 8.67 -0.05
N ARG A 41 19.40 8.13 -0.67
CA ARG A 41 19.31 6.71 -1.07
C ARG A 41 18.81 6.51 -2.50
N GLU A 42 18.12 7.49 -3.06
CA GLU A 42 17.47 7.39 -4.37
C GLU A 42 18.03 8.45 -5.32
N TYR A 43 18.13 8.12 -6.60
CA TYR A 43 18.58 9.05 -7.65
C TYR A 43 17.45 9.96 -8.18
N GLY A 44 16.21 9.75 -7.70
CA GLY A 44 15.06 10.52 -8.12
C GLY A 44 13.80 10.18 -7.31
N LEU A 45 12.79 11.04 -7.46
CA LEU A 45 11.50 10.91 -6.78
C LEU A 45 10.37 11.37 -7.70
N ALA A 46 9.15 10.93 -7.40
CA ALA A 46 7.94 11.44 -8.01
C ALA A 46 7.22 12.39 -7.05
N VAL A 47 6.64 13.46 -7.60
CA VAL A 47 5.80 14.42 -6.88
C VAL A 47 4.41 14.41 -7.48
N SER A 48 3.38 14.31 -6.65
CA SER A 48 1.98 14.40 -7.08
C SER A 48 1.17 15.27 -6.12
N PRO A 49 0.06 15.88 -6.57
CA PRO A 49 -0.86 16.53 -5.64
C PRO A 49 -1.46 15.49 -4.71
N TYR A 50 -1.66 15.86 -3.44
CA TYR A 50 -2.36 14.99 -2.50
C TYR A 50 -3.85 14.92 -2.86
N LYS A 51 -4.41 13.71 -2.81
CA LYS A 51 -5.85 13.47 -2.91
C LYS A 51 -6.33 12.86 -1.61
N HIS A 52 -7.45 13.34 -1.12
CA HIS A 52 -8.13 12.70 0.01
C HIS A 52 -8.71 11.37 -0.46
N ILE A 53 -8.28 10.27 0.14
CA ILE A 53 -8.68 8.90 -0.23
C ILE A 53 -9.56 8.37 0.90
N VAL A 54 -10.82 8.10 0.60
CA VAL A 54 -11.77 7.44 1.52
C VAL A 54 -11.60 5.92 1.41
N ASP A 55 -11.62 5.42 0.17
CA ASP A 55 -11.51 4.01 -0.16
C ASP A 55 -10.44 3.79 -1.24
N GLU A 56 -9.66 2.72 -1.08
CA GLU A 56 -8.66 2.30 -2.05
C GLU A 56 -9.08 0.95 -2.62
N TYR A 57 -9.22 0.86 -3.94
CA TYR A 57 -9.59 -0.38 -4.63
C TYR A 57 -8.42 -0.85 -5.51
N ARG A 58 -8.25 -2.17 -5.60
CA ARG A 58 -7.38 -2.79 -6.59
C ARG A 58 -8.24 -3.51 -7.61
N CYS A 59 -8.07 -3.14 -8.87
CA CYS A 59 -8.75 -3.72 -10.02
C CYS A 59 -7.76 -4.54 -10.83
N PHE A 60 -8.14 -5.75 -11.24
CA PHE A 60 -7.40 -6.61 -12.16
C PHE A 60 -8.04 -6.51 -13.53
N CYS A 61 -7.28 -6.03 -14.50
CA CYS A 61 -7.74 -5.85 -15.88
C CYS A 61 -7.06 -6.88 -16.78
N LEU A 62 -7.85 -7.76 -17.40
CA LEU A 62 -7.42 -8.79 -18.34
C LEU A 62 -8.19 -8.58 -19.64
N ASP A 63 -7.50 -8.57 -20.78
CA ASP A 63 -8.10 -8.33 -22.11
C ASP A 63 -9.02 -7.11 -22.19
N GLY A 64 -8.65 -6.03 -21.49
CA GLY A 64 -9.41 -4.78 -21.46
C GLY A 64 -10.67 -4.81 -20.58
N LYS A 65 -10.91 -5.89 -19.83
CA LYS A 65 -12.03 -6.03 -18.89
C LYS A 65 -11.55 -6.13 -17.46
N VAL A 66 -12.30 -5.54 -16.53
CA VAL A 66 -12.03 -5.63 -15.09
C VAL A 66 -12.71 -6.88 -14.53
N GLU A 67 -11.94 -7.94 -14.36
CA GLU A 67 -12.46 -9.25 -13.92
C GLU A 67 -12.62 -9.35 -12.41
N PHE A 68 -11.76 -8.65 -11.65
CA PHE A 68 -11.78 -8.70 -10.19
C PHE A 68 -11.45 -7.34 -9.58
N VAL A 69 -12.21 -6.98 -8.55
CA VAL A 69 -11.99 -5.77 -7.75
C VAL A 69 -12.12 -6.11 -6.28
N TYR A 70 -11.18 -5.64 -5.47
CA TYR A 70 -11.32 -5.67 -4.02
C TYR A 70 -10.94 -4.34 -3.38
N ARG A 71 -11.52 -4.07 -2.22
CA ARG A 71 -11.18 -2.93 -1.38
C ARG A 71 -9.99 -3.28 -0.50
N LYS A 72 -8.98 -2.41 -0.49
CA LYS A 72 -7.85 -2.52 0.43
C LYS A 72 -8.26 -2.02 1.81
N ILE A 73 -8.22 -2.92 2.78
CA ILE A 73 -8.42 -2.59 4.19
C ILE A 73 -7.06 -2.46 4.86
N ARG A 74 -6.80 -1.33 5.53
CA ARG A 74 -5.57 -1.16 6.32
C ARG A 74 -5.59 -2.16 7.47
N SER A 75 -4.45 -2.81 7.71
CA SER A 75 -4.28 -3.66 8.88
C SER A 75 -4.57 -2.86 10.14
N HIS A 76 -5.52 -3.34 10.93
CA HIS A 76 -5.95 -2.76 12.18
C HIS A 76 -6.22 -3.86 13.19
N LEU A 77 -6.24 -3.51 14.47
CA LEU A 77 -6.68 -4.38 15.56
C LEU A 77 -7.86 -3.71 16.25
N LEU A 78 -8.85 -4.50 16.65
CA LEU A 78 -9.93 -4.04 17.51
C LEU A 78 -9.57 -4.44 18.94
N GLY A 79 -9.49 -3.46 19.85
CA GLY A 79 -9.25 -3.73 21.26
C GLY A 79 -10.51 -4.31 21.92
N ASP A 80 -10.33 -5.35 22.72
CA ASP A 80 -11.39 -5.99 23.50
C ASP A 80 -11.40 -5.54 24.98
N GLY A 81 -10.42 -4.74 25.39
CA GLY A 81 -10.25 -4.27 26.77
C GLY A 81 -9.65 -5.30 27.72
N VAL A 82 -9.26 -6.48 27.23
CA VAL A 82 -8.76 -7.60 28.04
C VAL A 82 -7.35 -8.02 27.60
N GLN A 83 -7.15 -8.22 26.31
CA GLN A 83 -5.88 -8.70 25.77
C GLN A 83 -4.87 -7.55 25.54
N THR A 84 -3.58 -7.87 25.65
CA THR A 84 -2.52 -6.95 25.19
C THR A 84 -2.51 -6.85 23.67
N VAL A 85 -1.89 -5.80 23.12
CA VAL A 85 -1.70 -5.65 21.67
C VAL A 85 -1.01 -6.88 21.07
N ALA A 86 0.00 -7.43 21.75
CA ALA A 86 0.69 -8.64 21.31
C ALA A 86 -0.26 -9.86 21.27
N GLY A 87 -1.15 -10.00 22.26
CA GLY A 87 -2.17 -11.05 22.28
C GLY A 87 -3.18 -10.93 21.14
N LEU A 88 -3.65 -9.71 20.85
CA LEU A 88 -4.57 -9.45 19.74
C LEU A 88 -3.92 -9.73 18.38
N VAL A 89 -2.64 -9.38 18.21
CA VAL A 89 -1.86 -9.73 17.00
C VAL A 89 -1.76 -11.24 16.84
N ALA A 90 -1.34 -11.95 17.90
CA ALA A 90 -1.18 -13.41 17.86
C ALA A 90 -2.50 -14.11 17.49
N GLY A 91 -3.62 -13.68 18.08
CA GLY A 91 -4.95 -14.19 17.74
C GLY A 91 -5.34 -13.92 16.28
N LYS A 92 -5.10 -12.71 15.78
CA LYS A 92 -5.40 -12.36 14.38
C LYS A 92 -4.52 -13.11 13.38
N MET A 93 -3.27 -13.40 13.72
CA MET A 93 -2.36 -14.19 12.89
C MET A 93 -2.75 -15.68 12.85
N ALA A 94 -3.20 -16.23 13.98
CA ALA A 94 -3.67 -17.62 14.07
C ALA A 94 -5.00 -17.86 13.33
N ALA A 95 -5.78 -16.81 13.10
CA ALA A 95 -7.05 -16.86 12.38
C ALA A 95 -6.90 -16.88 10.85
N VAL A 96 -5.69 -16.71 10.29
CA VAL A 96 -5.46 -16.92 8.85
C VAL A 96 -5.64 -18.41 8.58
N SER A 97 -6.71 -18.78 7.88
CA SER A 97 -7.04 -20.19 7.73
C SER A 97 -6.05 -20.85 6.76
N PRO A 98 -5.46 -22.00 7.13
CA PRO A 98 -4.67 -22.80 6.20
C PRO A 98 -5.47 -23.24 4.96
N ALA A 99 -6.80 -23.32 5.10
CA ALA A 99 -7.72 -23.69 4.04
C ALA A 99 -7.75 -22.65 2.90
N GLU A 100 -7.85 -21.35 3.22
CA GLU A 100 -7.86 -20.28 2.21
C GLU A 100 -6.53 -20.20 1.44
N VAL A 101 -5.41 -20.47 2.11
CA VAL A 101 -4.08 -20.53 1.46
C VAL A 101 -3.95 -21.77 0.57
N ALA A 102 -4.50 -22.91 1.01
CA ALA A 102 -4.51 -24.14 0.22
C ALA A 102 -5.43 -24.03 -1.01
N GLU A 103 -6.57 -23.37 -0.89
CA GLU A 103 -7.52 -23.15 -1.98
C GLU A 103 -6.94 -22.23 -3.06
N LEU A 104 -6.24 -21.16 -2.65
CA LEU A 104 -5.48 -20.33 -3.58
C LEU A 104 -4.34 -21.13 -4.24
N GLY A 105 -3.63 -21.96 -3.48
CA GLY A 105 -2.58 -22.83 -4.00
C GLY A 105 -3.10 -23.84 -5.04
N ALA A 106 -4.29 -24.41 -4.81
CA ALA A 106 -4.95 -25.30 -5.75
C ALA A 106 -5.36 -24.57 -7.04
N CYS A 107 -5.94 -23.37 -6.93
CA CYS A 107 -6.29 -22.56 -8.11
C CYS A 107 -5.04 -22.19 -8.95
N VAL A 108 -3.93 -21.84 -8.30
CA VAL A 108 -2.66 -21.52 -8.97
C VAL A 108 -2.04 -22.77 -9.62
N ALA A 109 -2.22 -23.95 -9.03
CA ALA A 109 -1.72 -25.21 -9.58
C ALA A 109 -2.48 -25.69 -10.84
N GLU A 110 -3.71 -25.21 -11.05
CA GLU A 110 -4.49 -25.51 -12.26
C GLU A 110 -4.22 -24.56 -13.43
N LEU A 111 -3.45 -23.48 -13.21
CA LEU A 111 -3.05 -22.57 -14.28
C LEU A 111 -1.90 -23.18 -15.09
N PRO A 112 -1.97 -23.12 -16.43
CA PRO A 112 -0.89 -23.60 -17.28
C PRO A 112 0.36 -22.72 -17.09
N PRO A 113 1.58 -23.22 -17.37
CA PRO A 113 2.83 -22.49 -17.15
C PRO A 113 2.91 -21.14 -17.86
N GLU A 114 2.20 -20.99 -18.98
CA GLU A 114 2.06 -19.74 -19.73
C GLU A 114 1.20 -18.66 -19.02
N GLU A 115 0.44 -19.02 -17.97
CA GLU A 115 -0.44 -18.13 -17.19
C GLU A 115 0.07 -17.85 -15.76
N LEU A 116 1.26 -18.38 -15.40
CA LEU A 116 1.97 -18.13 -14.13
C LEU A 116 3.06 -17.05 -14.29
#